data_AF-A0AAN6RUV8-F1
#
_entry.id   AF-A0AAN6RUV8-F1
#
_cell.length_a   1.000
_cell.length_b   1.000
_cell.length_c   1.000
_cell.angle_alpha   90.00
_cell.angle_beta   90.00
_cell.angle_gamma   90.00
#
_symmetry.space_group_name_H-M   'P 1'
#
loop_
_entity.id
_entity.type
_entity.pdbx_description
1 polymer ?
#
loop_
_entity_poly.entity_id
_entity_poly.type
_entity_poly.pdbx_seq_one_letter_code
_entity_poly.pdbx_strand_id
1 'polypeptide(L)'
;MPLQQQQPIQSHAGPEEPPGPEPIPPLVNIAPSIFVPLQDDILTAEPPRDRIQRLEHILKAIDYQRQGVKDNLLYMFAREKTRIVQHAAEQERAQGPAKINTALAPAEADAVIANMEAPAAPGMDYNIRDMPLPPRTPIARDTSLRDRTVAELLNVVELGLAELQGFEDHMVGIKADYLDRLEKEMATIENVGKRLEERS
;
A
#
# COMPACT_ATOMS: atom_id res chain seq x y z
N MET A 1 25.13 13.05 69.90
CA MET A 1 25.29 13.49 68.50
C MET A 1 24.65 12.46 67.58
N PRO A 2 23.36 12.56 67.25
CA PRO A 2 22.74 11.67 66.27
C PRO A 2 23.04 12.15 64.84
N LEU A 3 23.47 11.23 63.97
CA LEU A 3 23.67 11.44 62.54
C LEU A 3 22.31 11.64 61.86
N GLN A 4 22.12 12.83 61.30
CA GLN A 4 20.96 13.22 60.53
C GLN A 4 20.98 12.48 59.18
N GLN A 5 20.04 11.56 58.97
CA GLN A 5 19.82 10.92 57.67
C GLN A 5 19.37 11.99 56.67
N GLN A 6 20.21 12.30 55.68
CA GLN A 6 19.81 13.05 54.51
C GLN A 6 18.90 12.16 53.66
N GLN A 7 17.62 12.50 53.59
CA GLN A 7 16.71 11.95 52.58
C GLN A 7 17.10 12.52 51.21
N PRO A 8 17.12 11.71 50.13
CA PRO A 8 17.32 12.24 48.80
C PRO A 8 16.13 13.09 48.39
N ILE A 9 16.45 14.27 47.85
CA ILE A 9 15.52 15.23 47.25
C ILE A 9 14.76 14.50 46.14
N GLN A 10 13.46 14.27 46.33
CA GLN A 10 12.57 13.88 45.23
C GLN A 10 12.46 15.06 44.28
N SER A 11 13.19 15.02 43.17
CA SER A 11 12.98 15.91 42.05
C SER A 11 11.62 15.58 41.45
N HIS A 12 10.65 16.48 41.63
CA HIS A 12 9.37 16.43 40.94
C HIS A 12 9.62 16.42 39.43
N ALA A 13 9.37 15.27 38.80
CA ALA A 13 9.29 15.16 37.36
C ALA A 13 8.18 16.11 36.86
N GLY A 14 8.52 16.95 35.89
CA GLY A 14 7.52 17.71 35.13
C GLY A 14 6.55 16.76 34.42
N PRO A 15 5.44 17.28 33.85
CA PRO A 15 4.51 16.45 33.11
C PRO A 15 5.26 15.75 31.97
N GLU A 16 5.32 14.41 32.04
CA GLU A 16 5.82 13.58 30.96
C GLU A 16 4.99 13.88 29.72
N GLU A 17 5.63 14.41 28.67
CA GLU A 17 5.03 14.41 27.34
C GLU A 17 4.61 12.97 27.02
N PRO A 18 3.40 12.75 26.48
CA PRO A 18 2.97 11.41 26.13
C PRO A 18 4.01 10.75 25.23
N PRO A 19 4.33 9.46 25.44
CA PRO A 19 5.29 8.76 24.60
C PRO A 19 4.87 8.93 23.13
N GLY A 20 5.79 9.44 22.31
CA GLY A 20 5.56 9.59 20.88
C GLY A 20 5.16 8.26 20.23
N PRO A 21 4.50 8.29 19.06
CA PRO A 21 4.15 7.06 18.35
C PRO A 21 5.41 6.20 18.12
N GLU A 22 5.28 4.89 18.32
CA GLU A 22 6.39 3.95 18.14
C GLU A 22 6.90 4.00 16.68
N PRO A 23 8.22 4.05 16.44
CA PRO A 23 8.77 4.17 15.10
C PRO A 23 8.45 2.93 14.26
N ILE A 24 7.86 3.14 13.09
CA ILE A 24 7.51 2.06 12.15
C ILE A 24 8.74 1.73 11.27
N PRO A 25 9.26 0.49 11.27
CA PRO A 25 10.32 0.09 10.34
C PRO A 25 9.92 0.24 8.86
N PRO A 26 10.86 0.66 7.98
CA PRO A 26 10.60 0.82 6.55
C PRO A 26 10.23 -0.50 5.88
N LEU A 27 9.36 -0.41 4.88
CA LEU A 27 9.02 -1.52 4.02
C LEU A 27 10.21 -1.85 3.09
N VAL A 28 10.87 -2.98 3.34
CA VAL A 28 12.00 -3.46 2.53
C VAL A 28 11.58 -4.51 1.50
N ASN A 29 10.63 -5.39 1.85
CA ASN A 29 10.13 -6.44 0.98
C ASN A 29 8.64 -6.68 1.22
N ILE A 30 7.95 -7.17 0.20
CA ILE A 30 6.53 -7.54 0.26
C ILE A 30 6.31 -9.04 0.47
N ALA A 31 7.38 -9.85 0.47
CA ALA A 31 7.30 -11.31 0.59
C ALA A 31 6.45 -11.81 1.78
N PRO A 32 6.40 -11.13 2.95
CA PRO A 32 5.51 -11.52 4.03
C PRO A 32 4.02 -11.52 3.68
N SER A 33 3.59 -10.87 2.61
CA SER A 33 2.18 -10.81 2.21
C SER A 33 1.61 -12.18 1.84
N ILE A 34 2.45 -13.14 1.45
CA ILE A 34 2.04 -14.50 1.06
C ILE A 34 1.48 -15.32 2.24
N PHE A 35 1.77 -14.92 3.48
CA PHE A 35 1.34 -15.67 4.65
C PHE A 35 -0.09 -15.29 5.04
N VAL A 36 -1.03 -16.12 4.59
CA VAL A 36 -2.45 -16.01 4.93
C VAL A 36 -2.76 -17.04 6.02
N PRO A 37 -3.41 -16.66 7.13
CA PRO A 37 -3.86 -17.61 8.14
C PRO A 37 -4.77 -18.69 7.54
N LEU A 38 -4.73 -19.90 8.07
CA LEU A 38 -5.64 -20.96 7.62
C LEU A 38 -7.05 -20.73 8.18
N GLN A 39 -8.08 -20.99 7.38
CA GLN A 39 -9.47 -21.01 7.87
C GLN A 39 -9.81 -22.33 8.55
N ASP A 40 -9.31 -23.42 7.98
CA ASP A 40 -9.62 -24.77 8.42
C ASP A 40 -8.50 -25.33 9.30
N ASP A 41 -8.89 -26.05 10.35
CA ASP A 41 -7.96 -26.82 11.14
C ASP A 41 -7.53 -28.06 10.35
N ILE A 42 -6.27 -28.08 9.93
CA ILE A 42 -5.64 -29.17 9.16
C ILE A 42 -5.77 -30.51 9.90
N LEU A 43 -5.87 -30.50 11.22
CA LEU A 43 -5.95 -31.72 12.03
C LEU A 43 -7.32 -32.40 11.93
N THR A 44 -8.36 -31.67 11.50
CA THR A 44 -9.74 -32.16 11.43
C THR A 44 -10.30 -32.22 10.01
N ALA A 45 -9.59 -31.67 9.03
CA ALA A 45 -10.03 -31.62 7.64
C ALA A 45 -10.11 -33.02 7.00
N GLU A 46 -11.25 -33.37 6.42
CA GLU A 46 -11.39 -34.59 5.62
C GLU A 46 -10.65 -34.45 4.28
N PRO A 47 -9.84 -35.44 3.87
CA PRO A 47 -9.16 -35.39 2.58
C PRO A 47 -10.17 -35.54 1.42
N PRO A 48 -9.93 -34.87 0.27
CA PRO A 48 -10.79 -35.00 -0.91
C PRO A 48 -10.87 -36.45 -1.38
N ARG A 49 -12.10 -36.94 -1.63
CA ARG A 49 -12.36 -38.36 -1.92
C ARG A 49 -12.04 -38.73 -3.36
N ASP A 50 -12.21 -37.79 -4.27
CA ASP A 50 -11.97 -37.98 -5.70
C ASP A 50 -11.16 -36.81 -6.30
N ARG A 51 -10.83 -36.94 -7.58
CA ARG A 51 -10.01 -35.95 -8.30
C ARG A 51 -10.76 -34.64 -8.55
N ILE A 52 -12.08 -34.68 -8.73
CA ILE A 52 -12.92 -33.51 -8.95
C ILE A 52 -13.01 -32.68 -7.67
N GLN A 53 -13.37 -33.29 -6.54
CA GLN A 53 -13.39 -32.66 -5.22
C GLN A 53 -12.02 -32.07 -4.87
N ARG A 54 -10.92 -32.74 -5.26
CA ARG A 54 -9.58 -32.20 -5.06
C ARG A 54 -9.37 -30.91 -5.86
N LEU A 55 -9.77 -30.87 -7.12
CA LEU A 55 -9.65 -29.68 -7.98
C LEU A 55 -10.55 -28.55 -7.49
N GLU A 56 -11.79 -28.85 -7.10
CA GLU A 56 -12.70 -27.89 -6.49
C GLU A 56 -12.14 -27.31 -5.18
N HIS A 57 -11.56 -28.16 -4.33
CA HIS A 57 -10.91 -27.73 -3.09
C HIS A 57 -9.70 -26.83 -3.38
N ILE A 58 -8.87 -27.16 -4.37
CA ILE A 58 -7.75 -26.31 -4.78
C ILE A 58 -8.23 -24.96 -5.28
N LEU A 59 -9.28 -24.91 -6.12
CA LEU A 59 -9.85 -23.66 -6.63
C LEU A 59 -10.37 -22.77 -5.49
N LYS A 60 -11.05 -23.35 -4.50
CA LYS A 60 -11.49 -22.62 -3.30
C LYS A 60 -10.29 -22.08 -2.50
N ALA A 61 -9.26 -22.89 -2.30
CA ALA A 61 -8.04 -22.46 -1.60
C ALA A 61 -7.31 -21.34 -2.36
N ILE A 62 -7.26 -21.39 -3.70
CA ILE A 62 -6.69 -20.34 -4.55
C ILE A 62 -7.43 -19.01 -4.34
N ASP A 63 -8.77 -19.04 -4.37
CA ASP A 63 -9.57 -17.83 -4.19
C ASP A 63 -9.40 -17.23 -2.79
N TYR A 64 -9.35 -18.08 -1.76
CA TYR A 64 -9.09 -17.64 -0.39
C TYR A 64 -7.70 -17.02 -0.24
N GLN A 65 -6.67 -17.72 -0.71
CA GLN A 65 -5.28 -17.25 -0.67
C GLN A 65 -5.14 -15.93 -1.43
N ARG A 66 -5.74 -15.82 -2.62
CA ARG A 66 -5.74 -14.59 -3.42
C ARG A 66 -6.25 -13.39 -2.63
N GLN A 67 -7.40 -13.55 -1.97
CA GLN A 67 -7.98 -12.49 -1.18
C GLN A 67 -7.10 -12.13 0.03
N GLY A 68 -6.61 -13.12 0.76
CA GLY A 68 -5.75 -12.89 1.92
C GLY A 68 -4.44 -12.19 1.58
N VAL A 69 -3.77 -12.58 0.49
CA VAL A 69 -2.52 -11.94 0.04
C VAL A 69 -2.78 -10.49 -0.38
N LYS A 70 -3.90 -10.23 -1.07
CA LYS A 70 -4.31 -8.87 -1.43
C LYS A 70 -4.53 -7.98 -0.20
N ASP A 71 -5.24 -8.47 0.80
CA ASP A 71 -5.47 -7.73 2.04
C ASP A 71 -4.16 -7.46 2.78
N ASN A 72 -3.25 -8.44 2.81
CA ASN A 72 -1.91 -8.28 3.38
C ASN A 72 -1.06 -7.25 2.63
N LEU A 73 -1.07 -7.25 1.29
CA LEU A 73 -0.38 -6.25 0.48
C LEU A 73 -0.89 -4.85 0.81
N LEU A 74 -2.21 -4.66 0.81
CA LEU A 74 -2.83 -3.38 1.14
C LEU A 74 -2.45 -2.92 2.55
N TYR A 75 -2.44 -3.82 3.52
CA TYR A 75 -2.00 -3.54 4.89
C TYR A 75 -0.53 -3.05 4.93
N MET A 76 0.38 -3.74 4.23
CA MET A 76 1.79 -3.37 4.20
C MET A 76 2.03 -1.98 3.58
N PHE A 77 1.34 -1.65 2.47
CA PHE A 77 1.44 -0.33 1.84
C PHE A 77 0.78 0.77 2.67
N ALA A 78 -0.35 0.48 3.34
CA ALA A 78 -0.98 1.42 4.26
C ALA A 78 -0.11 1.73 5.49
N ARG A 79 0.60 0.71 6.00
CA ARG A 79 1.60 0.87 7.06
C ARG A 79 2.77 1.74 6.60
N GLU A 80 3.28 1.52 5.38
CA GLU A 80 4.37 2.31 4.82
C GLU A 80 3.95 3.78 4.59
N LYS A 81 2.72 4.02 4.12
CA LYS A 81 2.14 5.36 4.05
C LYS A 81 2.16 6.06 5.42
N THR A 82 1.75 5.34 6.47
CA THR A 82 1.74 5.85 7.84
C THR A 82 3.15 6.20 8.30
N ARG A 83 4.14 5.34 8.01
CA ARG A 83 5.56 5.61 8.32
C ARG A 83 6.05 6.89 7.64
N ILE A 84 5.79 7.07 6.36
CA ILE A 84 6.22 8.26 5.60
C ILE A 84 5.65 9.54 6.23
N VAL A 85 4.36 9.53 6.59
CA VAL A 85 3.70 10.67 7.23
C VAL A 85 4.27 10.95 8.62
N GLN A 86 4.51 9.91 9.43
CA GLN A 86 5.12 10.06 10.75
C GLN A 86 6.53 10.66 10.64
N HIS A 87 7.35 10.11 9.75
CA HIS A 87 8.71 10.60 9.53
C HIS A 87 8.73 12.04 9.01
N ALA A 88 7.81 12.41 8.12
CA ALA A 88 7.68 13.80 7.66
C ALA A 88 7.30 14.74 8.81
N ALA A 89 6.35 14.34 9.67
CA ALA A 89 5.94 15.14 10.83
C ALA A 89 7.08 15.32 11.85
N GLU A 90 7.89 14.28 12.07
CA GLU A 90 9.09 14.36 12.90
C GLU A 90 10.12 15.35 12.32
N GLN A 91 10.34 15.31 11.01
CA GLN A 91 11.24 16.24 10.32
C GLN A 91 10.73 17.68 10.34
N GLU A 92 9.43 17.90 10.17
CA GLU A 92 8.82 19.23 10.31
C GLU A 92 8.99 19.78 11.73
N ARG A 93 8.75 18.96 12.76
CA ARG A 93 8.97 19.36 14.16
C ARG A 93 10.43 19.72 14.43
N ALA A 94 11.37 18.95 13.86
CA ALA A 94 12.81 19.19 14.02
C ALA A 94 13.28 20.47 13.30
N GLN A 95 12.66 20.86 12.18
CA GLN A 95 12.98 22.09 11.46
C GLN A 95 12.44 23.36 12.14
N GLY A 96 11.53 23.22 13.10
CA GLY A 96 10.90 24.33 13.81
C GLY A 96 9.77 24.97 13.01
N PRO A 97 9.15 26.06 13.51
CA PRO A 97 8.03 26.70 12.84
C PRO A 97 8.44 27.14 11.43
N ALA A 98 7.59 26.82 10.44
CA ALA A 98 7.81 27.23 9.06
C ALA A 98 8.10 28.73 9.00
N LYS A 99 9.18 29.13 8.31
CA LYS A 99 9.40 30.53 7.98
C LYS A 99 8.28 30.97 7.06
N ILE A 100 7.24 31.56 7.64
CA ILE A 100 6.18 32.19 6.86
C ILE A 100 6.82 33.41 6.21
N ASN A 101 7.10 33.34 4.91
CA ASN A 101 7.41 34.54 4.13
C ASN A 101 6.12 35.35 4.05
N THR A 102 5.96 36.29 4.98
CA THR A 102 4.69 36.98 5.24
C THR A 102 4.34 38.06 4.22
N ALA A 103 5.13 38.28 3.18
CA ALA A 103 4.77 39.17 2.09
C ALA A 103 5.51 38.78 0.80
N LEU A 104 4.80 38.84 -0.34
CA LEU A 104 5.46 39.01 -1.63
C LEU A 104 6.27 40.31 -1.58
N ALA A 105 7.47 40.30 -2.16
CA ALA A 105 8.17 41.57 -2.35
C ALA A 105 7.29 42.47 -3.23
N PRO A 106 7.25 43.80 -3.01
CA PRO A 106 6.40 44.71 -3.79
C PRO A 106 6.54 44.52 -5.31
N ALA A 107 7.76 44.29 -5.79
CA ALA A 107 8.03 44.01 -7.20
C ALA A 107 7.41 42.69 -7.71
N GLU A 108 7.31 41.66 -6.87
CA GLU A 108 6.65 40.41 -7.23
C GLU A 108 5.13 40.58 -7.25
N ALA A 109 4.58 41.36 -6.31
CA ALA A 109 3.15 41.70 -6.30
C ALA A 109 2.76 42.47 -7.57
N ASP A 110 3.57 43.46 -7.97
CA ASP A 110 3.36 44.20 -9.22
C ASP A 110 3.42 43.29 -10.45
N ALA A 111 4.35 42.33 -10.47
CA ALA A 111 4.46 41.35 -11.56
C ALA A 111 3.24 40.41 -11.63
N VAL A 112 2.70 39.98 -10.48
CA VAL A 112 1.47 39.17 -10.45
C VAL A 112 0.28 39.97 -10.95
N ILE A 113 0.12 41.22 -10.50
CA ILE A 113 -0.96 42.12 -10.95
C ILE A 113 -0.86 42.34 -12.47
N ALA A 114 0.32 42.65 -12.98
CA ALA A 114 0.54 42.85 -14.41
C ALA A 114 0.20 41.59 -15.24
N ASN A 115 0.49 40.39 -14.74
CA ASN A 115 0.12 39.14 -15.40
C ASN A 115 -1.39 38.86 -15.33
N MET A 116 -2.07 39.27 -14.26
CA MET A 116 -3.53 39.15 -14.15
C MET A 116 -4.29 40.14 -15.06
N GLU A 117 -3.71 41.32 -15.30
CA GLU A 117 -4.26 42.34 -16.20
C GLU A 117 -3.91 42.08 -17.67
N ALA A 118 -2.98 41.17 -17.95
CA ALA A 118 -2.54 40.88 -19.30
C ALA A 118 -3.70 40.29 -20.13
N PRO A 119 -3.92 40.77 -21.36
CA PRO A 119 -4.93 40.19 -22.24
C PRO A 119 -4.58 38.74 -22.56
N ALA A 120 -5.63 37.90 -22.68
CA ALA A 120 -5.47 36.51 -23.09
C ALA A 120 -4.69 36.43 -24.42
N ALA A 121 -3.71 35.54 -24.46
CA ALA A 121 -2.89 35.33 -25.65
C ALA A 121 -3.79 34.86 -26.81
N PRO A 122 -3.75 35.51 -27.98
CA PRO A 122 -4.59 35.14 -29.11
C PRO A 122 -4.35 33.68 -29.53
N GLY A 123 -5.41 32.88 -29.59
CA GLY A 123 -5.36 31.50 -30.06
C GLY A 123 -4.93 30.46 -29.01
N MET A 124 -4.73 30.85 -27.74
CA MET A 124 -4.49 29.90 -26.65
C MET A 124 -5.83 29.43 -26.04
N ASP A 125 -6.06 28.11 -26.02
CA ASP A 125 -7.16 27.52 -25.26
C ASP A 125 -6.75 27.33 -23.80
N TYR A 126 -7.37 28.09 -22.91
CA TYR A 126 -7.14 28.03 -21.47
C TYR A 126 -7.94 26.90 -20.79
N ASN A 127 -8.79 26.17 -21.53
CA ASN A 127 -9.48 24.99 -21.04
C ASN A 127 -8.60 23.74 -21.18
N ILE A 128 -7.53 23.67 -20.40
CA ILE A 128 -6.67 22.48 -20.37
C ILE A 128 -7.44 21.34 -19.69
N ARG A 129 -8.03 20.44 -20.49
CA ARG A 129 -8.73 19.23 -20.00
C ARG A 129 -7.79 18.03 -19.84
N ASP A 130 -6.72 18.00 -20.63
CA ASP A 130 -5.73 16.94 -20.63
C ASP A 130 -4.40 17.48 -20.10
N MET A 131 -4.27 17.51 -18.77
CA MET A 131 -2.98 17.79 -18.14
C MET A 131 -2.14 16.51 -18.16
N PRO A 132 -0.97 16.50 -18.83
CA PRO A 132 -0.09 15.34 -18.81
C PRO A 132 0.41 15.12 -17.38
N LEU A 133 0.47 13.85 -16.96
CA LEU A 133 1.09 13.47 -15.70
C LEU A 133 2.55 13.97 -15.68
N PRO A 134 3.01 14.57 -14.57
CA PRO A 134 4.38 15.05 -14.49
C PRO A 134 5.36 13.89 -14.72
N PRO A 135 6.46 14.12 -15.45
CA PRO A 135 7.46 13.09 -15.70
C PRO A 135 8.09 12.62 -14.38
N ARG A 136 8.46 11.33 -14.29
CA ARG A 136 9.26 10.77 -13.19
C ARG A 136 10.67 11.37 -13.20
N THR A 137 10.83 12.58 -12.66
CA THR A 137 12.13 13.21 -12.50
C THR A 137 12.74 12.83 -11.15
N PRO A 138 14.07 12.65 -11.05
CA PRO A 138 14.75 12.51 -9.76
C PRO A 138 14.38 13.70 -8.87
N ILE A 139 14.00 13.44 -7.62
CA ILE A 139 13.75 14.49 -6.63
C ILE A 139 15.02 15.33 -6.52
N ALA A 140 14.94 16.63 -6.83
CA ALA A 140 16.08 17.53 -6.71
C ALA A 140 16.56 17.60 -5.26
N ARG A 141 17.85 17.85 -5.02
CA ARG A 141 18.40 17.88 -3.66
C ARG A 141 17.81 19.00 -2.80
N ASP A 142 17.26 20.00 -3.46
CA ASP A 142 16.73 21.26 -2.95
C ASP A 142 15.18 21.25 -2.89
N THR A 143 14.56 20.09 -3.14
CA THR A 143 13.11 19.92 -3.04
C THR A 143 12.62 20.13 -1.60
N SER A 144 11.49 20.80 -1.44
CA SER A 144 10.90 21.04 -0.11
C SER A 144 10.58 19.72 0.58
N LEU A 145 10.60 19.71 1.92
CA LEU A 145 10.23 18.53 2.71
C LEU A 145 8.88 17.97 2.28
N ARG A 146 7.90 18.86 2.09
CA ARG A 146 6.56 18.52 1.63
C ARG A 146 6.58 17.83 0.27
N ASP A 147 7.27 18.41 -0.71
CA ASP A 147 7.32 17.85 -2.06
C ASP A 147 8.03 16.49 -2.08
N ARG A 148 9.08 16.33 -1.28
CA ARG A 148 9.76 15.04 -1.09
C ARG A 148 8.82 14.00 -0.49
N THR A 149 8.08 14.35 0.56
CA THR A 149 7.08 13.45 1.17
C THR A 149 6.01 13.06 0.15
N VAL A 150 5.52 14.01 -0.66
CA VAL A 150 4.54 13.72 -1.71
C VAL A 150 5.13 12.75 -2.75
N ALA A 151 6.36 12.96 -3.19
CA ALA A 151 7.02 12.05 -4.13
C ALA A 151 7.23 10.65 -3.54
N GLU A 152 7.62 10.54 -2.26
CA GLU A 152 7.72 9.27 -1.55
C GLU A 152 6.36 8.55 -1.47
N LEU A 153 5.27 9.29 -1.16
CA LEU A 153 3.92 8.74 -1.14
C LEU A 153 3.47 8.24 -2.51
N LEU A 154 3.72 9.00 -3.58
CA LEU A 154 3.40 8.59 -4.95
C LEU A 154 4.16 7.33 -5.34
N ASN A 155 5.45 7.24 -5.03
CA ASN A 155 6.25 6.05 -5.29
C ASN A 155 5.68 4.80 -4.59
N VAL A 156 5.21 4.93 -3.34
CA VAL A 156 4.59 3.83 -2.60
C VAL A 156 3.27 3.38 -3.24
N VAL A 157 2.45 4.34 -3.70
CA VAL A 157 1.20 4.03 -4.40
C VAL A 157 1.49 3.33 -5.74
N GLU A 158 2.44 3.83 -6.52
CA GLU A 158 2.83 3.24 -7.80
C GLU A 158 3.37 1.82 -7.63
N LEU A 159 4.25 1.60 -6.65
CA LEU A 159 4.75 0.27 -6.33
C LEU A 159 3.61 -0.66 -5.89
N GLY A 160 2.71 -0.18 -5.03
CA GLY A 160 1.57 -0.97 -4.57
C GLY A 160 0.61 -1.37 -5.67
N LEU A 161 0.36 -0.48 -6.65
CA LEU A 161 -0.46 -0.79 -7.81
C LEU A 161 0.23 -1.82 -8.72
N ALA A 162 1.53 -1.66 -8.99
CA ALA A 162 2.29 -2.58 -9.83
C ALA A 162 2.33 -4.01 -9.23
N GLU A 163 2.61 -4.12 -7.92
CA GLU A 163 2.66 -5.41 -7.22
C GLU A 163 1.29 -6.07 -7.15
N LEU A 164 0.23 -5.30 -6.86
CA LEU A 164 -1.13 -5.82 -6.82
C LEU A 164 -1.57 -6.32 -8.20
N GLN A 165 -1.30 -5.54 -9.26
CA GLN A 165 -1.64 -5.94 -10.62
C GLN A 165 -0.87 -7.20 -11.05
N GLY A 166 0.44 -7.24 -10.82
CA GLY A 166 1.26 -8.41 -11.16
C GLY A 166 0.80 -9.68 -10.42
N PHE A 167 0.42 -9.55 -9.15
CA PHE A 167 -0.15 -10.65 -8.38
C PHE A 167 -1.51 -11.11 -8.94
N GLU A 168 -2.42 -10.18 -9.23
CA GLU A 168 -3.75 -10.50 -9.76
C GLU A 168 -3.66 -11.21 -11.11
N ASP A 169 -2.80 -10.74 -12.01
CA ASP A 169 -2.56 -11.35 -13.32
C ASP A 169 -2.01 -12.78 -13.19
N HIS A 170 -1.04 -12.99 -12.30
CA HIS A 170 -0.49 -14.30 -12.01
C HIS A 170 -1.55 -15.27 -11.45
N MET A 171 -2.39 -14.78 -10.52
CA MET A 171 -3.46 -15.60 -9.92
C MET A 171 -4.58 -15.94 -10.90
N VAL A 172 -4.89 -15.05 -11.86
CA VAL A 172 -5.83 -15.36 -12.95
C VAL A 172 -5.30 -16.50 -13.81
N GLY A 173 -4.01 -16.48 -14.16
CA GLY A 173 -3.37 -17.56 -14.92
C GLY A 173 -3.44 -18.91 -14.20
N ILE A 174 -3.07 -18.95 -12.91
CA ILE A 174 -3.17 -20.18 -12.11
C ILE A 174 -4.61 -20.68 -12.05
N LYS A 175 -5.59 -19.81 -11.79
CA LYS A 175 -7.00 -20.21 -11.70
C LYS A 175 -7.50 -20.80 -13.02
N ALA A 176 -7.15 -20.20 -14.16
CA ALA A 176 -7.51 -20.70 -15.47
C ALA A 176 -6.98 -22.12 -15.70
N ASP A 177 -5.71 -22.38 -15.38
CA ASP A 177 -5.11 -23.71 -15.52
C ASP A 177 -5.84 -24.80 -14.72
N TYR A 178 -6.33 -24.48 -13.52
CA TYR A 178 -7.07 -25.44 -12.69
C TYR A 178 -8.52 -25.61 -13.15
N LEU A 179 -9.16 -24.57 -13.68
CA LEU A 179 -10.49 -24.66 -14.28
C LEU A 179 -10.45 -25.55 -15.53
N ASP A 180 -9.46 -25.37 -16.42
CA ASP A 180 -9.27 -26.22 -17.59
C ASP A 180 -9.07 -27.69 -17.22
N ARG A 181 -8.35 -27.96 -16.13
CA ARG A 181 -8.16 -29.33 -15.61
C ARG A 181 -9.46 -29.91 -15.07
N LEU A 182 -10.25 -29.10 -14.37
CA LEU A 182 -11.56 -29.53 -13.84
C LEU A 182 -12.52 -29.88 -14.97
N GLU A 183 -12.60 -29.05 -16.00
CA GLU A 183 -13.45 -29.29 -17.18
C GLU A 183 -13.08 -30.60 -17.89
N LYS A 184 -11.78 -30.84 -18.10
CA LYS A 184 -11.27 -32.09 -18.71
C LYS A 184 -11.63 -33.32 -17.89
N GLU A 185 -11.54 -33.26 -16.56
CA GLU A 185 -11.91 -34.37 -15.69
C GLU A 185 -13.41 -34.64 -15.71
N MET A 186 -14.24 -33.60 -15.66
CA MET A 186 -15.70 -33.73 -15.77
C MET A 186 -16.11 -34.37 -17.09
N ALA A 187 -15.56 -33.90 -18.22
CA ALA A 187 -15.82 -34.48 -19.54
C ALA A 187 -15.35 -35.93 -19.65
N THR A 188 -14.25 -36.29 -18.96
CA THR A 188 -13.75 -37.67 -18.94
C THR A 188 -14.75 -38.60 -18.23
N ILE A 189 -15.28 -38.20 -17.08
CA ILE A 189 -16.27 -38.99 -16.35
C ILE A 189 -17.57 -39.14 -17.16
N GLU A 190 -18.05 -38.06 -17.78
CA GLU A 190 -19.24 -38.09 -18.62
C GLU A 190 -19.10 -39.08 -19.80
N ASN A 191 -17.93 -39.08 -20.46
CA ASN A 191 -17.62 -39.99 -21.57
C ASN A 191 -17.43 -41.45 -21.11
N VAL A 192 -17.07 -41.68 -19.85
CA VAL A 192 -17.02 -43.04 -19.27
C VAL A 192 -18.44 -43.51 -18.94
N GLY A 193 -19.30 -42.63 -18.42
CA GLY A 193 -20.71 -42.92 -18.17
C GLY A 193 -21.46 -43.34 -19.43
N LYS A 194 -21.34 -42.55 -20.51
CA LYS A 194 -21.98 -42.85 -21.81
C LYS A 194 -21.56 -44.21 -22.38
N ARG A 195 -20.29 -44.59 -22.25
CA ARG A 195 -19.76 -45.88 -22.74
C ARG A 195 -20.26 -47.10 -21.96
N LEU A 196 -20.72 -46.92 -20.72
CA LEU A 196 -21.30 -48.00 -19.93
C LEU A 196 -22.78 -48.19 -20.26
N GLU A 197 -23.51 -47.12 -20.54
CA GLU A 197 -24.92 -47.17 -20.97
C GLU A 197 -25.09 -47.79 -22.36
N GLU A 198 -24.15 -47.58 -23.29
CA GLU A 198 -24.17 -48.20 -24.64
C GLU A 198 -23.91 -49.72 -24.63
N ARG A 199 -23.53 -50.31 -23.48
CA ARG A 199 -23.18 -51.74 -23.34
C ARG A 199 -24.20 -52.55 -22.52
N SER A 200 -25.24 -51.93 -21.98
CA SER A 200 -26.37 -52.59 -21.30
C SER A 200 -27.58 -52.68 -22.21
#